data_AF-A0A661Q2J7-F1
#
_entry.id   AF-A0A661Q2J7-F1
#
_cell.length_a   1.000
_cell.length_b   1.000
_cell.length_c   1.000
_cell.angle_alpha   90.00
_cell.angle_beta   90.00
_cell.angle_gamma   90.00
#
_symmetry.space_group_name_H-M   'P 1'
#
loop_
_entity.id
_entity.type
_entity.pdbx_description
1 polymer ?
#
loop_
_entity_poly.entity_id
_entity_poly.type
_entity_poly.pdbx_seq_one_letter_code
_entity_poly.pdbx_strand_id
1 'polypeptide(L)'
;SVFGYDPTECYSGRSPLEAASMGVELAPGDVAFRLNFVWLEAHYGKLYMGDFSAGHISTEEAKLLIETLQEELGGDEFNFYPGVSYRHLMVWKNGKDQLTFTPPHDISTYSIEGNLPQGDGAEALLDLTNSAQMLLNNHPVNNQRVAEQKLPANSIWFWGHGRKPVMETYQQLYDLTGAVISAVDLIRGIGVNAGLEIIEVPGATGYLDTNYRGKAEYAVKALQKSDFVYVHVEAPDEAGHGGLLKEKIAAIESFDRDVVGTIIENIPEIGDCRILITPDHPTPVEKRTHTSDPVPYILYDSRQDYESQATCYSEAEAKRCGIVVPGHSLLSELISDRD
;
A
#
# COMPACT_ATOMS: atom_id res chain seq x y z
N SER A 1 1.14 3.32 11.98
CA SER A 1 2.14 3.41 13.05
C SER A 1 3.30 4.30 12.67
N VAL A 2 4.27 3.88 11.83
CA VAL A 2 5.52 4.64 11.62
C VAL A 2 5.31 6.10 11.15
N PHE A 3 4.21 6.39 10.45
CA PHE A 3 3.75 7.75 10.13
C PHE A 3 3.23 8.58 11.33
N GLY A 4 3.41 8.14 12.57
CA GLY A 4 2.97 8.88 13.76
C GLY A 4 1.49 8.72 14.15
N TYR A 5 0.75 7.84 13.48
CA TYR A 5 -0.68 7.59 13.77
C TYR A 5 -0.89 6.22 14.40
N ASP A 6 -1.76 6.16 15.41
CA ASP A 6 -2.24 4.91 15.99
C ASP A 6 -3.26 4.24 15.05
N PRO A 7 -2.93 3.07 14.45
CA PRO A 7 -3.85 2.39 13.55
C PRO A 7 -5.16 1.99 14.22
N THR A 8 -5.20 1.81 15.55
CA THR A 8 -6.42 1.43 16.26
C THR A 8 -7.47 2.55 16.27
N GLU A 9 -7.04 3.79 16.04
CA GLU A 9 -7.90 4.97 16.02
C GLU A 9 -8.23 5.44 14.60
N CYS A 10 -7.27 5.32 13.66
CA CYS A 10 -7.41 5.93 12.34
C CYS A 10 -7.62 4.93 11.18
N TYR A 11 -7.32 3.63 11.36
CA TYR A 11 -7.40 2.66 10.27
C TYR A 11 -8.85 2.30 9.98
N SER A 12 -9.30 2.63 8.77
CA SER A 12 -10.67 2.42 8.31
C SER A 12 -10.79 1.36 7.21
N GLY A 13 -9.67 0.76 6.78
CA GLY A 13 -9.60 -0.19 5.67
C GLY A 13 -8.43 0.11 4.73
N ARG A 14 -8.15 -0.81 3.80
CA ARG A 14 -7.02 -0.68 2.85
C ARG A 14 -7.37 0.19 1.65
N SER A 15 -8.56 0.02 1.11
CA SER A 15 -9.01 0.72 -0.11
C SER A 15 -9.00 2.24 -0.02
N PRO A 16 -9.33 2.90 1.11
CA PRO A 16 -9.21 4.35 1.25
C PRO A 16 -7.79 4.89 1.06
N LEU A 17 -6.79 4.11 1.48
CA LEU A 17 -5.39 4.49 1.32
C LEU A 17 -4.96 4.32 -0.15
N GLU A 18 -5.36 3.22 -0.79
CA GLU A 18 -5.14 3.02 -2.23
C GLU A 18 -5.84 4.12 -3.06
N ALA A 19 -7.06 4.52 -2.70
CA ALA A 19 -7.78 5.63 -3.33
C ALA A 19 -6.97 6.94 -3.29
N ALA A 20 -6.45 7.29 -2.12
CA ALA A 20 -5.63 8.47 -1.94
C ALA A 20 -4.36 8.46 -2.82
N SER A 21 -3.69 7.30 -2.96
CA SER A 21 -2.52 7.18 -3.84
C SER A 21 -2.84 7.32 -5.33
N MET A 22 -4.07 7.01 -5.73
CA MET A 22 -4.55 7.17 -7.11
C MET A 22 -5.04 8.61 -7.39
N GLY A 23 -4.98 9.50 -6.40
CA GLY A 23 -5.55 10.85 -6.51
C GLY A 23 -7.08 10.88 -6.47
N VAL A 24 -7.71 9.80 -5.99
CA VAL A 24 -9.16 9.73 -5.82
C VAL A 24 -9.54 10.25 -4.44
N GLU A 25 -10.19 11.41 -4.42
CA GLU A 25 -10.66 12.02 -3.18
C GLU A 25 -11.99 11.37 -2.72
N LEU A 26 -12.04 11.00 -1.44
CA LEU A 26 -13.24 10.46 -0.80
C LEU A 26 -13.92 11.52 0.06
N ALA A 27 -15.22 11.74 -0.15
CA ALA A 27 -16.04 12.52 0.77
C ALA A 27 -16.27 11.73 2.08
N PRO A 28 -16.66 12.39 3.20
CA PRO A 28 -16.86 11.71 4.49
C PRO A 28 -17.87 10.55 4.47
N GLY A 29 -18.86 10.59 3.56
CA GLY A 29 -19.86 9.54 3.39
C GLY A 29 -19.41 8.41 2.46
N ASP A 30 -18.32 8.57 1.73
CA ASP A 30 -17.94 7.62 0.68
C ASP A 30 -17.23 6.39 1.25
N VAL A 31 -17.43 5.26 0.58
CA VAL A 31 -16.77 3.99 0.92
C VAL A 31 -15.99 3.53 -0.30
N ALA A 32 -14.68 3.38 -0.14
CA ALA A 32 -13.79 2.82 -1.14
C ALA A 32 -13.75 1.30 -1.01
N PHE A 33 -13.73 0.59 -2.13
CA PHE A 33 -13.61 -0.86 -2.24
C PHE A 33 -12.49 -1.19 -3.20
N ARG A 34 -11.74 -2.25 -2.88
CA ARG A 34 -10.88 -2.88 -3.86
C ARG A 34 -11.75 -3.75 -4.73
N LEU A 35 -11.61 -3.58 -6.04
CA LEU A 35 -12.29 -4.37 -7.05
C LEU A 35 -11.24 -5.22 -7.76
N ASN A 36 -11.34 -6.53 -7.61
CA ASN A 36 -10.54 -7.46 -8.39
C ASN A 36 -11.33 -7.95 -9.60
N PHE A 37 -10.70 -7.97 -10.79
CA PHE A 37 -11.17 -8.87 -11.83
C PHE A 37 -10.78 -10.30 -11.51
N VAL A 38 -11.75 -11.21 -11.63
CA VAL A 38 -11.56 -12.62 -11.31
C VAL A 38 -12.10 -13.49 -12.44
N TRP A 39 -11.63 -14.74 -12.48
CA TRP A 39 -12.21 -15.80 -13.28
C TRP A 39 -12.94 -16.79 -12.36
N LEU A 40 -14.26 -16.84 -12.52
CA LEU A 40 -15.13 -17.80 -11.86
C LEU A 40 -15.36 -19.00 -12.76
N GLU A 41 -15.16 -20.19 -12.22
CA GLU A 41 -15.36 -21.47 -12.91
C GLU A 41 -16.65 -22.13 -12.43
N ALA A 42 -17.51 -22.51 -13.39
CA ALA A 42 -18.71 -23.29 -13.11
C ALA A 42 -18.37 -24.78 -13.08
N HIS A 43 -18.51 -25.42 -11.92
CA HIS A 43 -18.18 -26.82 -11.73
C HIS A 43 -19.15 -27.47 -10.73
N TYR A 44 -19.60 -28.70 -11.02
CA TYR A 44 -20.57 -29.45 -10.18
C TYR A 44 -21.79 -28.65 -9.68
N GLY A 45 -22.33 -27.75 -10.52
CA GLY A 45 -23.50 -26.94 -10.17
C GLY A 45 -23.21 -25.78 -9.21
N LYS A 46 -21.93 -25.46 -8.99
CA LYS A 46 -21.48 -24.33 -8.17
C LYS A 46 -20.50 -23.45 -8.94
N LEU A 47 -20.26 -22.26 -8.40
CA LEU A 47 -19.17 -21.39 -8.84
C LEU A 47 -17.97 -21.50 -7.90
N TYR A 48 -16.79 -21.55 -8.49
CA TYR A 48 -15.50 -21.60 -7.82
C TYR A 48 -14.67 -20.40 -8.24
N MET A 49 -13.86 -19.88 -7.31
CA MET A 49 -12.83 -18.90 -7.62
C MET A 49 -11.71 -19.60 -8.38
N GLY A 50 -11.83 -19.71 -9.70
CA GLY A 50 -10.85 -20.40 -10.54
C GLY A 50 -9.50 -19.67 -10.53
N ASP A 51 -9.53 -18.34 -10.68
CA ASP A 51 -8.33 -17.49 -10.56
C ASP A 51 -8.69 -16.07 -10.08
N PHE A 52 -8.04 -15.60 -9.00
CA PHE A 52 -8.32 -14.30 -8.37
C PHE A 52 -7.75 -13.08 -9.13
N SER A 53 -7.04 -13.33 -10.22
CA SER A 53 -6.34 -12.34 -11.05
C SER A 53 -6.78 -12.38 -12.53
N ALA A 54 -7.73 -13.26 -12.86
CA ALA A 54 -8.10 -13.62 -14.21
C ALA A 54 -6.87 -14.00 -15.07
N GLY A 55 -5.91 -14.74 -14.50
CA GLY A 55 -4.66 -15.12 -15.15
C GLY A 55 -3.73 -13.93 -15.39
N HIS A 56 -3.56 -13.08 -14.36
CA HIS A 56 -2.77 -11.84 -14.40
C HIS A 56 -3.08 -11.00 -15.64
N ILE A 57 -4.37 -10.67 -15.84
CA ILE A 57 -4.81 -9.79 -16.93
C ILE A 57 -3.94 -8.53 -17.01
N SER A 58 -3.57 -8.12 -18.23
CA SER A 58 -2.68 -6.96 -18.37
C SER A 58 -3.40 -5.67 -17.96
N THR A 59 -2.64 -4.66 -17.55
CA THR A 59 -3.22 -3.36 -17.18
C THR A 59 -3.98 -2.73 -18.34
N GLU A 60 -3.49 -2.89 -19.57
CA GLU A 60 -4.09 -2.36 -20.79
C GLU A 60 -5.45 -3.02 -21.07
N GLU A 61 -5.52 -4.35 -20.97
CA GLU A 61 -6.77 -5.10 -21.17
C GLU A 61 -7.79 -4.79 -20.06
N ALA A 62 -7.34 -4.80 -18.81
CA ALA A 62 -8.19 -4.56 -17.65
C ALA A 62 -8.73 -3.12 -17.60
N LYS A 63 -7.95 -2.14 -18.05
CA LYS A 63 -8.37 -0.75 -18.15
C LYS A 63 -9.62 -0.61 -19.04
N LEU A 64 -9.63 -1.25 -20.21
CA LEU A 64 -10.79 -1.22 -21.11
C LEU A 64 -12.04 -1.81 -20.45
N LEU A 65 -11.90 -2.89 -19.68
CA LEU A 65 -13.02 -3.48 -18.94
C LEU A 65 -13.56 -2.54 -17.87
N ILE A 66 -12.68 -1.88 -17.09
CA ILE A 66 -13.11 -0.91 -16.07
C ILE A 66 -13.76 0.31 -16.70
N GLU A 67 -13.24 0.81 -17.83
CA GLU A 67 -13.86 1.92 -18.54
C GLU A 67 -15.30 1.57 -18.96
N THR A 68 -15.55 0.36 -19.46
CA THR A 68 -16.91 -0.11 -19.73
C THR A 68 -17.78 -0.21 -18.47
N LEU A 69 -17.24 -0.70 -17.34
CA LEU A 69 -18.00 -0.71 -16.08
C LEU A 69 -18.34 0.72 -15.62
N GLN A 70 -17.43 1.68 -15.79
CA GLN A 70 -17.68 3.09 -15.47
C GLN A 70 -18.73 3.71 -16.39
N GLU A 71 -18.71 3.40 -17.68
CA GLU A 71 -19.67 3.91 -18.65
C GLU A 71 -21.09 3.36 -18.43
N GLU A 72 -21.21 2.06 -18.14
CA GLU A 72 -22.50 1.37 -18.09
C GLU A 72 -23.10 1.28 -16.68
N LEU A 73 -22.25 1.14 -15.65
CA LEU A 73 -22.68 0.94 -14.25
C LEU A 73 -22.21 2.06 -13.32
N GLY A 74 -21.34 2.95 -13.80
CA GLY A 74 -20.86 4.09 -13.04
C GLY A 74 -21.84 5.27 -13.06
N GLY A 75 -21.54 6.29 -12.26
CA GLY A 75 -22.30 7.54 -12.23
C GLY A 75 -22.35 8.16 -10.84
N ASP A 76 -23.54 8.56 -10.42
CA ASP A 76 -23.72 9.28 -9.15
C ASP A 76 -23.43 8.39 -7.93
N GLU A 77 -23.83 7.12 -7.96
CA GLU A 77 -23.70 6.20 -6.82
C GLU A 77 -22.38 5.44 -6.79
N PHE A 78 -22.02 4.75 -7.88
CA PHE A 78 -20.79 3.97 -7.98
C PHE A 78 -19.83 4.61 -8.99
N ASN A 79 -18.54 4.63 -8.65
CA ASN A 79 -17.50 5.12 -9.54
C ASN A 79 -16.33 4.13 -9.57
N PHE A 80 -15.87 3.76 -10.76
CA PHE A 80 -14.84 2.77 -11.01
C PHE A 80 -13.59 3.46 -11.54
N TYR A 81 -12.44 3.08 -10.98
CA TYR A 81 -11.16 3.66 -11.34
C TYR A 81 -10.18 2.56 -11.74
N PRO A 82 -9.55 2.65 -12.92
CA PRO A 82 -8.57 1.66 -13.35
C PRO A 82 -7.34 1.73 -12.44
N GLY A 83 -6.86 0.56 -12.02
CA GLY A 83 -5.62 0.39 -11.28
C GLY A 83 -4.67 -0.47 -12.10
N VAL A 84 -3.91 -1.33 -11.45
CA VAL A 84 -2.85 -2.14 -12.08
C VAL A 84 -3.28 -3.59 -12.22
N SER A 85 -3.13 -4.14 -13.43
CA SER A 85 -3.50 -5.51 -13.76
C SER A 85 -4.94 -5.79 -13.34
N TYR A 86 -5.20 -6.79 -12.50
CA TYR A 86 -6.53 -7.18 -12.03
C TYR A 86 -7.06 -6.34 -10.85
N ARG A 87 -6.30 -5.36 -10.33
CA ARG A 87 -6.59 -4.67 -9.06
C ARG A 87 -7.02 -3.24 -9.34
N HIS A 88 -8.27 -2.93 -9.02
CA HIS A 88 -8.95 -1.68 -9.31
C HIS A 88 -9.62 -1.12 -8.06
N LEU A 89 -10.17 0.08 -8.19
CA LEU A 89 -10.88 0.76 -7.13
C LEU A 89 -12.33 1.01 -7.55
N MET A 90 -13.26 0.81 -6.63
CA MET A 90 -14.62 1.31 -6.74
C MET A 90 -14.94 2.21 -5.54
N VAL A 91 -15.57 3.36 -5.79
CA VAL A 91 -16.07 4.27 -4.75
C VAL A 91 -17.58 4.24 -4.78
N TRP A 92 -18.18 3.89 -3.65
CA TRP A 92 -19.62 3.98 -3.41
C TRP A 92 -19.93 5.28 -2.65
N LYS A 93 -20.52 6.25 -3.35
CA LYS A 93 -20.84 7.55 -2.77
C LYS A 93 -21.92 7.42 -1.71
N ASN A 94 -21.68 7.99 -0.53
CA ASN A 94 -22.58 7.81 0.63
C ASN A 94 -22.90 6.34 0.93
N GLY A 95 -21.95 5.45 0.62
CA GLY A 95 -22.12 4.00 0.69
C GLY A 95 -22.18 3.44 2.11
N LYS A 96 -22.42 2.13 2.18
CA LYS A 96 -22.48 1.36 3.42
C LYS A 96 -21.17 0.59 3.64
N ASP A 97 -20.75 0.48 4.89
CA ASP A 97 -19.48 -0.12 5.30
C ASP A 97 -19.61 -1.19 6.39
N GLN A 98 -20.82 -1.46 6.88
CA GLN A 98 -21.13 -2.57 7.79
C GLN A 98 -21.27 -3.88 7.02
N LEU A 99 -20.17 -4.24 6.33
CA LEU A 99 -20.07 -5.34 5.39
C LEU A 99 -18.90 -6.24 5.76
N THR A 100 -19.01 -7.53 5.42
CA THR A 100 -17.92 -8.49 5.54
C THR A 100 -17.62 -9.11 4.18
N PHE A 101 -16.33 -9.27 3.88
CA PHE A 101 -15.83 -9.80 2.62
C PHE A 101 -14.74 -10.83 2.88
N THR A 102 -14.60 -11.76 1.94
CA THR A 102 -13.44 -12.65 1.86
C THR A 102 -12.51 -12.15 0.75
N PRO A 103 -11.21 -11.91 1.00
CA PRO A 103 -10.27 -11.60 -0.06
C PRO A 103 -10.23 -12.73 -1.12
N PRO A 104 -10.20 -12.41 -2.42
CA PRO A 104 -10.37 -13.44 -3.45
C PRO A 104 -9.18 -14.42 -3.52
N HIS A 105 -7.98 -13.98 -3.09
CA HIS A 105 -6.80 -14.85 -3.05
C HIS A 105 -6.89 -15.93 -1.95
N ASP A 106 -7.63 -15.67 -0.86
CA ASP A 106 -7.81 -16.63 0.24
C ASP A 106 -8.74 -17.80 -0.14
N ILE A 107 -9.58 -17.60 -1.17
CA ILE A 107 -10.55 -18.61 -1.65
C ILE A 107 -10.20 -19.16 -3.03
N SER A 108 -8.96 -18.98 -3.49
CA SER A 108 -8.49 -19.57 -4.76
C SER A 108 -8.75 -21.07 -4.78
N THR A 109 -9.41 -21.57 -5.83
CA THR A 109 -9.87 -22.96 -6.04
C THR A 109 -11.01 -23.44 -5.12
N TYR A 110 -11.51 -22.58 -4.23
CA TYR A 110 -12.67 -22.88 -3.38
C TYR A 110 -13.97 -22.34 -3.98
N SER A 111 -15.10 -22.86 -3.50
CA SER A 111 -16.40 -22.34 -3.89
C SER A 111 -16.60 -20.92 -3.33
N ILE A 112 -17.21 -20.05 -4.14
CA ILE A 112 -17.56 -18.69 -3.69
C ILE A 112 -18.80 -18.68 -2.79
N GLU A 113 -19.54 -19.78 -2.71
CA GLU A 113 -20.69 -19.91 -1.82
C GLU A 113 -20.28 -19.65 -0.36
N GLY A 114 -21.02 -18.77 0.32
CA GLY A 114 -20.71 -18.35 1.70
C GLY A 114 -19.58 -17.31 1.82
N ASN A 115 -18.86 -17.02 0.74
CA ASN A 115 -17.78 -16.00 0.70
C ASN A 115 -18.21 -14.71 -0.01
N LEU A 116 -19.40 -14.69 -0.59
CA LEU A 116 -20.02 -13.48 -1.13
C LEU A 116 -20.18 -12.40 -0.05
N PRO A 117 -20.25 -11.11 -0.45
CA PRO A 117 -20.49 -10.01 0.49
C PRO A 117 -21.69 -10.28 1.41
N GLN A 118 -21.54 -9.98 2.69
CA GLN A 118 -22.62 -10.06 3.68
C GLN A 118 -22.70 -8.76 4.46
N GLY A 119 -23.87 -8.48 5.05
CA GLY A 119 -24.11 -7.29 5.86
C GLY A 119 -24.93 -6.22 5.14
N ASP A 120 -24.91 -5.01 5.69
CA ASP A 120 -25.75 -3.92 5.20
C ASP A 120 -25.20 -3.32 3.91
N GLY A 121 -25.92 -3.50 2.80
CA GLY A 121 -25.49 -3.10 1.45
C GLY A 121 -24.99 -4.24 0.57
N ALA A 122 -24.98 -5.49 1.07
CA ALA A 122 -24.53 -6.64 0.31
C ALA A 122 -25.36 -6.87 -0.96
N GLU A 123 -26.68 -6.67 -0.88
CA GLU A 123 -27.60 -6.79 -2.03
C GLU A 123 -27.19 -5.88 -3.19
N ALA A 124 -26.91 -4.60 -2.93
CA ALA A 124 -26.47 -3.65 -3.96
C ALA A 124 -25.16 -4.07 -4.63
N LEU A 125 -24.20 -4.58 -3.86
CA LEU A 125 -22.92 -5.07 -4.40
C LEU A 125 -23.07 -6.37 -5.19
N LEU A 126 -24.00 -7.24 -4.78
CA LEU A 126 -24.32 -8.47 -5.51
C LEU A 126 -25.02 -8.16 -6.83
N ASP A 127 -25.97 -7.24 -6.84
CA ASP A 127 -26.64 -6.75 -8.06
C ASP A 127 -25.64 -6.11 -9.01
N LEU A 128 -24.71 -5.32 -8.48
CA LEU A 128 -23.62 -4.73 -9.26
C LEU A 128 -22.69 -5.80 -9.84
N THR A 129 -22.34 -6.81 -9.05
CA THR A 129 -21.51 -7.95 -9.50
C THR A 129 -22.19 -8.72 -10.62
N ASN A 130 -23.49 -9.02 -10.47
CA ASN A 130 -24.29 -9.71 -11.49
C ASN A 130 -24.37 -8.89 -12.78
N SER A 131 -24.61 -7.58 -12.68
CA SER A 131 -24.66 -6.67 -13.82
C SER A 131 -23.30 -6.61 -14.54
N ALA A 132 -22.21 -6.54 -13.79
CA ALA A 132 -20.86 -6.58 -14.34
C ALA A 132 -20.58 -7.90 -15.07
N GLN A 133 -20.97 -9.06 -14.51
CA GLN A 133 -20.81 -10.35 -15.19
C GLN A 133 -21.52 -10.37 -16.55
N MET A 134 -22.71 -9.78 -16.67
CA MET A 134 -23.44 -9.69 -17.93
C MET A 134 -22.67 -8.89 -19.00
N LEU A 135 -22.11 -7.74 -18.61
CA LEU A 135 -21.29 -6.90 -19.50
C LEU A 135 -20.00 -7.61 -19.90
N LEU A 136 -19.30 -8.20 -18.93
CA LEU A 136 -18.01 -8.84 -19.11
C LEU A 136 -18.09 -10.09 -19.98
N ASN A 137 -19.20 -10.84 -19.91
CA ASN A 137 -19.35 -12.13 -20.61
C ASN A 137 -19.17 -12.03 -22.14
N ASN A 138 -19.62 -10.93 -22.76
CA ASN A 138 -19.53 -10.72 -24.20
C ASN A 138 -18.54 -9.60 -24.58
N HIS A 139 -17.78 -9.08 -23.63
CA HIS A 139 -16.87 -7.98 -23.88
C HIS A 139 -15.77 -8.38 -24.88
N PRO A 140 -15.44 -7.54 -25.90
CA PRO A 140 -14.44 -7.87 -26.91
C PRO A 140 -13.09 -8.35 -26.36
N VAL A 141 -12.61 -7.72 -25.27
CA VAL A 141 -11.38 -8.14 -24.57
C VAL A 141 -11.48 -9.58 -24.07
N ASN A 142 -12.57 -9.95 -23.40
CA ASN A 142 -12.73 -11.32 -22.90
C ASN A 142 -12.90 -12.33 -24.04
N ASN A 143 -13.60 -11.97 -25.12
CA ASN A 143 -13.72 -12.82 -26.31
C ASN A 143 -12.34 -13.09 -26.93
N GLN A 144 -11.48 -12.07 -27.03
CA GLN A 144 -10.12 -12.21 -27.51
C GLN A 144 -9.28 -13.06 -26.57
N ARG A 145 -9.34 -12.82 -25.25
CA ARG A 145 -8.63 -13.63 -24.25
C ARG A 145 -8.97 -15.12 -24.38
N VAL A 146 -10.27 -15.45 -24.51
CA VAL A 146 -10.71 -16.83 -24.72
C VAL A 146 -10.19 -17.41 -26.05
N ALA A 147 -10.22 -16.65 -27.14
CA ALA A 147 -9.69 -17.07 -28.44
C ALA A 147 -8.17 -17.35 -28.38
N GLU A 148 -7.45 -16.64 -27.51
CA GLU A 148 -6.03 -16.83 -27.22
C GLU A 148 -5.75 -17.86 -26.12
N GLN A 149 -6.77 -18.61 -25.65
CA GLN A 149 -6.66 -19.59 -24.56
C GLN A 149 -6.20 -18.99 -23.21
N LYS A 150 -6.44 -17.70 -22.98
CA LYS A 150 -6.25 -17.02 -21.70
C LYS A 150 -7.55 -17.05 -20.87
N LEU A 151 -7.40 -16.92 -19.55
CA LEU A 151 -8.54 -16.82 -18.64
C LEU A 151 -9.26 -15.48 -18.81
N PRO A 152 -10.58 -15.44 -19.09
CA PRO A 152 -11.32 -14.19 -19.14
C PRO A 152 -11.57 -13.64 -17.73
N ALA A 153 -11.62 -12.31 -17.61
CA ALA A 153 -12.12 -11.64 -16.42
C ALA A 153 -13.65 -11.61 -16.47
N ASN A 154 -14.29 -12.68 -16.01
CA ASN A 154 -15.73 -12.88 -16.17
C ASN A 154 -16.57 -12.36 -14.99
N SER A 155 -15.93 -11.89 -13.91
CA SER A 155 -16.61 -11.29 -12.76
C SER A 155 -15.71 -10.26 -12.05
N ILE A 156 -16.34 -9.46 -11.19
CA ILE A 156 -15.68 -8.53 -10.27
C ILE A 156 -15.85 -9.02 -8.83
N TRP A 157 -14.86 -8.74 -7.99
CA TRP A 157 -14.86 -9.14 -6.58
C TRP A 157 -14.47 -7.98 -5.68
N PHE A 158 -15.36 -7.58 -4.78
CA PHE A 158 -15.16 -6.47 -3.86
C PHE A 158 -14.56 -6.94 -2.53
N TRP A 159 -13.59 -6.20 -2.00
CA TRP A 159 -13.02 -6.45 -0.68
C TRP A 159 -12.19 -5.26 -0.16
N GLY A 160 -11.70 -5.35 1.08
CA GLY A 160 -10.75 -4.38 1.66
C GLY A 160 -11.34 -2.99 1.92
N HIS A 161 -12.67 -2.90 2.00
CA HIS A 161 -13.41 -1.65 1.98
C HIS A 161 -13.16 -0.78 3.20
N GLY A 162 -13.43 0.51 3.04
CA GLY A 162 -13.31 1.45 4.14
C GLY A 162 -13.78 2.85 3.79
N ARG A 163 -13.95 3.68 4.82
CA ARG A 163 -14.16 5.13 4.68
C ARG A 163 -12.83 5.87 4.67
N LYS A 164 -12.82 7.14 4.30
CA LYS A 164 -11.64 7.99 4.48
C LYS A 164 -11.12 7.88 5.93
N PRO A 165 -9.82 7.59 6.15
CA PRO A 165 -9.28 7.48 7.49
C PRO A 165 -9.35 8.83 8.20
N VAL A 166 -9.59 8.80 9.50
CA VAL A 166 -9.56 10.01 10.34
C VAL A 166 -8.11 10.28 10.72
N MET A 167 -7.44 11.11 9.92
CA MET A 167 -6.05 11.49 10.11
C MET A 167 -5.92 13.01 9.99
N GLU A 168 -5.43 13.66 11.03
CA GLU A 168 -4.97 15.05 10.94
C GLU A 168 -3.68 15.08 10.12
N THR A 169 -3.47 16.11 9.31
CA THR A 169 -2.25 16.23 8.52
C THR A 169 -1.06 16.62 9.38
N TYR A 170 0.16 16.43 8.86
CA TYR A 170 1.37 16.90 9.53
C TYR A 170 1.40 18.42 9.69
N GLN A 171 0.76 19.16 8.78
CA GLN A 171 0.55 20.60 8.95
C GLN A 171 -0.31 20.91 10.17
N GLN A 172 -1.33 20.08 10.45
CA GLN A 172 -2.22 20.28 11.60
C GLN A 172 -1.56 19.85 12.92
N LEU A 173 -0.86 18.71 12.92
CA LEU A 173 -0.26 18.13 14.12
C LEU A 173 1.06 18.80 14.52
N TYR A 174 1.88 19.15 13.53
CA TYR A 174 3.30 19.51 13.74
C TYR A 174 3.70 20.80 13.03
N ASP A 175 2.76 21.51 12.39
CA ASP A 175 3.02 22.68 11.54
C ASP A 175 4.05 22.41 10.44
N LEU A 176 3.99 21.21 9.85
CA LEU A 176 4.95 20.77 8.84
C LEU A 176 4.41 20.58 7.45
N THR A 177 5.26 20.95 6.50
CA THR A 177 5.17 20.53 5.10
C THR A 177 6.16 19.40 4.83
N GLY A 178 5.85 18.56 3.84
CA GLY A 178 6.75 17.47 3.51
C GLY A 178 6.29 16.59 2.36
N ALA A 179 7.08 15.54 2.14
CA ALA A 179 6.86 14.61 1.04
C ALA A 179 6.99 13.14 1.46
N VAL A 180 6.41 12.26 0.66
CA VAL A 180 6.55 10.81 0.73
C VAL A 180 7.16 10.28 -0.57
N ILE A 181 8.24 9.50 -0.44
CA ILE A 181 8.91 8.80 -1.54
C ILE A 181 8.72 7.30 -1.32
N SER A 182 7.92 6.68 -2.18
CA SER A 182 7.68 5.23 -2.13
C SER A 182 7.38 4.69 -3.53
N ALA A 183 7.62 3.40 -3.73
CA ALA A 183 7.12 2.64 -4.88
C ALA A 183 5.78 1.94 -4.59
N VAL A 184 5.33 1.96 -3.33
CA VAL A 184 4.15 1.22 -2.86
C VAL A 184 2.99 2.19 -2.67
N ASP A 185 1.90 1.93 -3.38
CA ASP A 185 0.67 2.74 -3.37
C ASP A 185 0.10 2.91 -1.97
N LEU A 186 0.09 1.86 -1.15
CA LEU A 186 -0.37 1.94 0.23
C LEU A 186 0.38 3.00 1.04
N ILE A 187 1.71 3.05 0.93
CA ILE A 187 2.56 4.02 1.63
C ILE A 187 2.34 5.43 1.10
N ARG A 188 2.21 5.59 -0.23
CA ARG A 188 1.85 6.87 -0.85
C ARG A 188 0.50 7.37 -0.33
N GLY A 189 -0.47 6.47 -0.24
CA GLY A 189 -1.81 6.76 0.26
C GLY A 189 -1.83 7.23 1.71
N ILE A 190 -1.05 6.60 2.58
CA ILE A 190 -0.88 7.06 3.97
C ILE A 190 -0.24 8.47 3.98
N GLY A 191 0.79 8.70 3.16
CA GLY A 191 1.42 10.01 3.05
C GLY A 191 0.45 11.11 2.57
N VAL A 192 -0.38 10.84 1.56
CA VAL A 192 -1.41 11.77 1.08
C VAL A 192 -2.42 12.09 2.17
N ASN A 193 -2.91 11.08 2.91
CA ASN A 193 -3.82 11.32 4.04
C ASN A 193 -3.15 12.10 5.18
N ALA A 194 -1.83 11.96 5.36
CA ALA A 194 -1.03 12.76 6.26
C ALA A 194 -0.70 14.18 5.73
N GLY A 195 -1.16 14.54 4.52
CA GLY A 195 -0.92 15.84 3.89
C GLY A 195 0.47 15.99 3.25
N LEU A 196 1.16 14.89 2.96
CA LEU A 196 2.47 14.90 2.29
C LEU A 196 2.33 14.82 0.77
N GLU A 197 3.22 15.50 0.05
CA GLU A 197 3.34 15.41 -1.40
C GLU A 197 3.96 14.07 -1.83
N ILE A 198 3.40 13.40 -2.85
CA ILE A 198 4.05 12.23 -3.44
C ILE A 198 5.17 12.70 -4.37
N ILE A 199 6.40 12.26 -4.09
CA ILE A 199 7.53 12.44 -5.00
C ILE A 199 7.78 11.13 -5.75
N GLU A 200 7.56 11.17 -7.06
CA GLU A 200 7.85 10.05 -7.96
C GLU A 200 9.32 10.03 -8.37
N VAL A 201 9.99 8.91 -8.08
CA VAL A 201 11.39 8.70 -8.42
C VAL A 201 11.48 7.76 -9.62
N PRO A 202 12.06 8.20 -10.75
CA PRO A 202 12.24 7.34 -11.91
C PRO A 202 13.03 6.07 -11.56
N GLY A 203 12.51 4.91 -11.97
CA GLY A 203 13.12 3.61 -11.67
C GLY A 203 12.88 3.08 -10.25
N ALA A 204 12.02 3.72 -9.45
CA ALA A 204 11.62 3.16 -8.16
C ALA A 204 10.58 2.03 -8.36
N THR A 205 11.05 0.79 -8.49
CA THR A 205 10.22 -0.39 -8.81
C THR A 205 9.59 -1.06 -7.58
N GLY A 206 10.21 -0.88 -6.40
CA GLY A 206 9.83 -1.61 -5.18
C GLY A 206 10.55 -2.95 -5.01
N TYR A 207 11.19 -3.49 -6.06
CA TYR A 207 11.94 -4.74 -6.00
C TYR A 207 13.45 -4.49 -5.86
N LEU A 208 14.26 -5.56 -5.88
CA LEU A 208 15.71 -5.48 -5.73
C LEU A 208 16.38 -4.56 -6.76
N ASP A 209 15.79 -4.39 -7.95
CA ASP A 209 16.26 -3.50 -9.01
C ASP A 209 15.81 -2.04 -8.87
N THR A 210 15.15 -1.67 -7.76
CA THR A 210 14.68 -0.31 -7.52
C THR A 210 15.82 0.70 -7.49
N ASN A 211 15.54 1.94 -7.88
CA ASN A 211 16.49 3.05 -7.81
C ASN A 211 16.67 3.56 -6.36
N TYR A 212 17.47 2.86 -5.55
CA TYR A 212 17.77 3.25 -4.16
C TYR A 212 18.37 4.65 -4.07
N ARG A 213 19.45 4.91 -4.83
CA ARG A 213 20.16 6.18 -4.82
C ARG A 213 19.26 7.35 -5.24
N GLY A 214 18.46 7.16 -6.29
CA GLY A 214 17.51 8.16 -6.73
C GLY A 214 16.50 8.53 -5.63
N LYS A 215 16.05 7.57 -4.81
CA LYS A 215 15.17 7.89 -3.68
C LYS A 215 15.83 8.83 -2.67
N ALA A 216 17.10 8.59 -2.33
CA ALA A 216 17.84 9.49 -1.45
C ALA A 216 18.13 10.85 -2.08
N GLU A 217 18.57 10.90 -3.33
CA GLU A 217 18.86 12.17 -4.03
C GLU A 217 17.61 13.06 -4.13
N TYR A 218 16.43 12.47 -4.38
CA TYR A 218 15.17 13.20 -4.40
C TYR A 218 14.76 13.64 -2.99
N ALA A 219 15.02 12.83 -1.97
CA ALA A 219 14.77 13.22 -0.57
C ALA A 219 15.61 14.42 -0.14
N VAL A 220 16.92 14.41 -0.44
CA VAL A 220 17.84 15.54 -0.18
C VAL A 220 17.31 16.82 -0.84
N LYS A 221 16.94 16.76 -2.12
CA LYS A 221 16.37 17.91 -2.85
C LYS A 221 15.05 18.41 -2.27
N ALA A 222 14.21 17.50 -1.76
CA ALA A 222 12.93 17.85 -1.17
C ALA A 222 13.09 18.54 0.20
N LEU A 223 14.05 18.08 1.01
CA LEU A 223 14.39 18.69 2.31
C LEU A 223 14.96 20.10 2.19
N GLN A 224 15.49 20.49 1.04
CA GLN A 224 15.90 21.89 0.79
C GLN A 224 14.72 22.87 0.72
N LYS A 225 13.48 22.36 0.63
CA LYS A 225 12.26 23.17 0.45
C LYS A 225 11.14 22.83 1.42
N SER A 226 11.25 21.72 2.14
CA SER A 226 10.20 21.16 2.98
C SER A 226 10.83 20.67 4.28
N ASP A 227 10.03 20.58 5.33
CA ASP A 227 10.52 20.30 6.67
C ASP A 227 10.69 18.80 6.94
N PHE A 228 10.03 17.95 6.15
CA PHE A 228 9.95 16.52 6.38
C PHE A 228 9.94 15.71 5.07
N VAL A 229 10.63 14.57 5.05
CA VAL A 229 10.53 13.59 3.96
C VAL A 229 10.49 12.16 4.54
N TYR A 230 9.48 11.40 4.13
CA TYR A 230 9.39 9.96 4.39
C TYR A 230 9.95 9.17 3.20
N VAL A 231 11.05 8.44 3.39
CA VAL A 231 11.65 7.60 2.34
C VAL A 231 11.38 6.14 2.62
N HIS A 232 10.76 5.45 1.67
CA HIS A 232 10.36 4.05 1.79
C HIS A 232 11.08 3.14 0.80
N VAL A 233 11.52 1.97 1.27
CA VAL A 233 12.15 0.93 0.46
C VAL A 233 11.52 -0.43 0.76
N GLU A 234 10.79 -0.95 -0.22
CA GLU A 234 10.01 -2.19 -0.13
C GLU A 234 10.86 -3.46 -0.33
N ALA A 235 11.95 -3.38 -1.08
CA ALA A 235 12.70 -4.55 -1.56
C ALA A 235 13.11 -5.57 -0.48
N PRO A 236 13.50 -5.19 0.76
CA PRO A 236 13.78 -6.16 1.82
C PRO A 236 12.56 -7.02 2.22
N ASP A 237 11.35 -6.48 2.12
CA ASP A 237 10.11 -7.17 2.45
C ASP A 237 9.72 -8.19 1.38
N GLU A 238 9.74 -7.77 0.11
CA GLU A 238 9.51 -8.64 -1.06
C GLU A 238 10.46 -9.84 -1.07
N ALA A 239 11.75 -9.62 -0.80
CA ALA A 239 12.71 -10.72 -0.66
C ALA A 239 12.41 -11.64 0.54
N GLY A 240 11.87 -11.08 1.63
CA GLY A 240 11.37 -11.82 2.79
C GLY A 240 10.21 -12.75 2.45
N HIS A 241 9.18 -12.23 1.77
CA HIS A 241 8.05 -13.00 1.26
C HIS A 241 8.46 -14.07 0.25
N GLY A 242 9.41 -13.77 -0.64
CA GLY A 242 9.96 -14.73 -1.60
C GLY A 242 10.79 -15.86 -0.96
N GLY A 243 11.17 -15.73 0.31
CA GLY A 243 12.11 -16.65 0.94
C GLY A 243 13.52 -16.55 0.37
N LEU A 244 13.90 -15.38 -0.15
CA LEU A 244 15.12 -15.14 -0.91
C LEU A 244 16.18 -14.48 -0.01
N LEU A 245 16.85 -15.29 0.81
CA LEU A 245 17.82 -14.80 1.81
C LEU A 245 18.89 -13.88 1.20
N LYS A 246 19.49 -14.28 0.08
CA LYS A 246 20.57 -13.51 -0.56
C LYS A 246 20.09 -12.15 -1.05
N GLU A 247 18.89 -12.09 -1.60
CA GLU A 247 18.29 -10.85 -2.10
C GLU A 247 17.92 -9.93 -0.94
N LYS A 248 17.41 -10.49 0.17
CA LYS A 248 17.12 -9.70 1.37
C LYS A 248 18.37 -9.04 1.94
N ILE A 249 19.48 -9.77 2.01
CA ILE A 249 20.78 -9.22 2.42
C ILE A 249 21.22 -8.13 1.45
N ALA A 250 21.19 -8.39 0.14
CA ALA A 250 21.60 -7.42 -0.87
C ALA A 250 20.73 -6.14 -0.87
N ALA A 251 19.44 -6.26 -0.58
CA ALA A 251 18.52 -5.13 -0.45
C ALA A 251 18.86 -4.26 0.78
N ILE A 252 19.18 -4.89 1.93
CA ILE A 252 19.61 -4.17 3.14
C ILE A 252 20.95 -3.47 2.91
N GLU A 253 21.93 -4.14 2.30
CA GLU A 253 23.24 -3.55 1.96
C GLU A 253 23.10 -2.40 0.96
N SER A 254 22.16 -2.49 0.01
CA SER A 254 21.89 -1.41 -0.95
C SER A 254 21.13 -0.25 -0.31
N PHE A 255 20.22 -0.52 0.64
CA PHE A 255 19.59 0.52 1.44
C PHE A 255 20.62 1.29 2.27
N ASP A 256 21.51 0.59 2.98
CA ASP A 256 22.58 1.20 3.78
C ASP A 256 23.50 2.06 2.91
N ARG A 257 24.03 1.51 1.82
CA ARG A 257 24.96 2.23 0.94
C ARG A 257 24.30 3.39 0.18
N ASP A 258 23.19 3.12 -0.50
CA ASP A 258 22.65 4.02 -1.53
C ASP A 258 21.51 4.90 -1.02
N VAL A 259 20.86 4.56 0.11
CA VAL A 259 19.87 5.45 0.74
C VAL A 259 20.49 6.17 1.92
N VAL A 260 20.90 5.43 2.95
CA VAL A 260 21.42 6.00 4.19
C VAL A 260 22.73 6.74 3.91
N GLY A 261 23.69 6.08 3.27
CA GLY A 261 24.99 6.68 2.91
C GLY A 261 24.83 7.97 2.10
N THR A 262 23.99 7.95 1.07
CA THR A 262 23.71 9.14 0.25
C THR A 262 23.08 10.27 1.06
N ILE A 263 22.13 10.01 1.96
CA ILE A 263 21.56 11.06 2.82
C ILE A 263 22.62 11.64 3.76
N ILE A 264 23.40 10.78 4.44
CA ILE A 264 24.45 11.21 5.38
C ILE A 264 25.51 12.07 4.68
N GLU A 265 25.97 11.65 3.51
CA GLU A 265 26.96 12.39 2.71
C GLU A 265 26.47 13.79 2.29
N ASN A 266 25.14 13.98 2.19
CA ASN A 266 24.52 15.22 1.74
C ASN A 266 23.85 16.02 2.88
N ILE A 267 24.05 15.66 4.16
CA ILE A 267 23.62 16.48 5.31
C ILE A 267 24.06 17.94 5.18
N PRO A 268 25.30 18.28 4.75
CA PRO A 268 25.70 19.67 4.59
C PRO A 268 24.85 20.47 3.60
N GLU A 269 24.19 19.82 2.63
CA GLU A 269 23.27 20.46 1.69
C GLU A 269 21.86 20.64 2.24
N ILE A 270 21.49 19.83 3.23
CA ILE A 270 20.19 19.88 3.93
C ILE A 270 20.24 20.93 5.05
N GLY A 271 21.36 21.00 5.77
CA GLY A 271 21.49 21.75 7.02
C GLY A 271 21.21 20.88 8.24
N ASP A 272 20.82 21.52 9.34
CA ASP A 272 20.49 20.80 10.57
C ASP A 272 19.30 19.85 10.35
N CYS A 273 19.47 18.58 10.68
CA CYS A 273 18.45 17.57 10.43
C CYS A 273 18.44 16.47 11.49
N ARG A 274 17.29 15.81 11.60
CA ARG A 274 17.11 14.59 12.38
C ARG A 274 16.70 13.46 11.46
N ILE A 275 17.18 12.26 11.73
CA ILE A 275 16.93 11.07 10.90
C ILE A 275 16.43 9.94 11.81
N LEU A 276 15.29 9.35 11.45
CA LEU A 276 14.78 8.10 12.02
C LEU A 276 14.89 7.01 10.95
N ILE A 277 15.53 5.89 11.29
CA ILE A 277 15.58 4.70 10.44
C ILE A 277 14.95 3.55 11.22
N THR A 278 13.95 2.89 10.61
CA THR A 278 13.28 1.71 11.17
C THR A 278 12.59 0.95 10.03
N PRO A 279 12.54 -0.39 10.08
CA PRO A 279 11.51 -1.15 9.37
C PRO A 279 10.13 -0.82 9.95
N ASP A 280 9.07 -1.07 9.19
CA ASP A 280 7.69 -0.98 9.67
C ASP A 280 7.19 -2.30 10.29
N HIS A 281 7.68 -3.44 9.81
CA HIS A 281 7.45 -4.76 10.43
C HIS A 281 8.57 -5.78 10.08
N PRO A 282 8.67 -6.90 10.83
CA PRO A 282 9.53 -8.01 10.46
C PRO A 282 8.82 -9.00 9.53
N THR A 283 9.53 -9.37 8.46
CA THR A 283 9.12 -10.44 7.52
C THR A 283 10.23 -11.49 7.43
N PRO A 284 10.27 -12.47 8.36
CA PRO A 284 11.35 -13.47 8.40
C PRO A 284 11.35 -14.36 7.15
N VAL A 285 12.52 -14.54 6.55
CA VAL A 285 12.71 -15.32 5.29
C VAL A 285 12.17 -16.75 5.40
N GLU A 286 12.31 -17.37 6.57
CA GLU A 286 11.79 -18.72 6.85
C GLU A 286 10.26 -18.77 6.88
N LYS A 287 9.63 -17.71 7.43
CA LYS A 287 8.17 -17.64 7.61
C LYS A 287 7.45 -17.07 6.39
N ARG A 288 8.14 -16.27 5.56
CA ARG A 288 7.60 -15.66 4.32
C ARG A 288 6.32 -14.86 4.52
N THR A 289 6.13 -14.35 5.73
CA THR A 289 4.97 -13.59 6.13
C THR A 289 5.35 -12.64 7.26
N HIS A 290 4.54 -11.62 7.47
CA HIS A 290 4.77 -10.64 8.52
C HIS A 290 4.63 -11.30 9.89
N THR A 291 5.40 -10.80 10.84
CA THR A 291 5.35 -11.21 12.24
C THR A 291 5.15 -10.00 13.13
N SER A 292 4.80 -10.23 14.40
CA SER A 292 4.57 -9.16 15.38
C SER A 292 5.78 -8.90 16.28
N ASP A 293 6.93 -9.49 15.95
CA ASP A 293 8.17 -9.24 16.69
C ASP A 293 8.57 -7.75 16.57
N PRO A 294 9.21 -7.17 17.60
CA PRO A 294 9.68 -5.78 17.52
C PRO A 294 10.79 -5.63 16.47
N VAL A 295 10.87 -4.44 15.87
CA VAL A 295 11.90 -4.06 14.88
C VAL A 295 12.91 -3.09 15.49
N PRO A 296 14.18 -3.10 15.03
CA PRO A 296 15.17 -2.13 15.48
C PRO A 296 14.86 -0.74 14.90
N TYR A 297 15.28 0.30 15.61
CA TYR A 297 15.25 1.67 15.11
C TYR A 297 16.51 2.42 15.56
N ILE A 298 16.84 3.50 14.86
CA ILE A 298 17.89 4.44 15.24
C ILE A 298 17.42 5.87 15.00
N LEU A 299 17.72 6.75 15.95
CA LEU A 299 17.54 8.20 15.85
C LEU A 299 18.91 8.86 15.77
N TYR A 300 19.03 9.82 14.87
CA TYR A 300 20.21 10.65 14.65
C TYR A 300 19.80 12.12 14.64
N ASP A 301 20.63 12.98 15.20
CA ASP A 301 20.48 14.44 15.16
C ASP A 301 21.83 15.05 14.77
N SER A 302 21.87 15.89 13.75
CA SER A 302 23.11 16.51 13.29
C SER A 302 23.66 17.56 14.27
N ARG A 303 22.84 18.03 15.21
CA ARG A 303 23.17 19.12 16.14
C ARG A 303 23.79 18.62 17.44
N GLN A 304 23.60 17.34 17.77
CA GLN A 304 23.98 16.76 19.06
C GLN A 304 24.49 15.33 18.91
N ASP A 305 25.61 15.04 19.56
CA ASP A 305 26.08 13.68 19.75
C ASP A 305 25.30 13.01 20.90
N TYR A 306 24.74 11.83 20.62
CA TYR A 306 24.09 10.98 21.62
C TYR A 306 25.00 9.81 21.96
N GLU A 307 25.22 9.57 23.25
CA GLU A 307 25.88 8.35 23.69
C GLU A 307 24.97 7.14 23.45
N SER A 308 25.40 6.21 22.60
CA SER A 308 24.71 4.95 22.36
C SER A 308 25.56 3.78 22.85
N GLN A 309 24.91 2.83 23.54
CA GLN A 309 25.55 1.57 23.89
C GLN A 309 25.60 0.59 22.72
N ALA A 310 24.89 0.87 21.62
CA ALA A 310 24.87 0.04 20.43
C ALA A 310 26.17 0.20 19.63
N THR A 311 26.70 -0.92 19.16
CA THR A 311 27.90 -1.00 18.32
C THR A 311 27.60 -1.27 16.86
N CYS A 312 26.38 -1.70 16.55
CA CYS A 312 25.89 -1.93 15.19
C CYS A 312 24.36 -1.81 15.15
N TYR A 313 23.80 -1.81 13.93
CA TYR A 313 22.36 -1.84 13.73
C TYR A 313 21.88 -3.28 13.44
N SER A 314 21.26 -3.92 14.42
CA SER A 314 20.66 -5.26 14.27
C SER A 314 19.58 -5.50 15.32
N GLU A 315 18.72 -6.51 15.10
CA GLU A 315 17.67 -6.91 16.03
C GLU A 315 18.25 -7.37 17.38
N ALA A 316 19.37 -8.10 17.36
CA ALA A 316 20.05 -8.57 18.56
C ALA A 316 20.61 -7.41 19.39
N GLU A 317 21.19 -6.42 18.73
CA GLU A 317 21.76 -5.24 19.38
C GLU A 317 20.68 -4.32 19.94
N ALA A 318 19.60 -4.06 19.19
CA ALA A 318 18.46 -3.30 19.66
C ALA A 318 17.83 -3.94 20.91
N LYS A 319 17.67 -5.28 20.89
CA LYS A 319 17.19 -6.04 22.05
C LYS A 319 18.11 -5.91 23.26
N ARG A 320 19.44 -5.83 23.05
CA ARG A 320 20.43 -5.62 24.12
C ARG A 320 20.30 -4.24 24.75
N CYS A 321 20.03 -3.20 23.95
CA CYS A 321 19.80 -1.84 24.44
C CYS A 321 18.52 -1.74 25.31
N GLY A 322 17.51 -2.57 25.04
CA GLY A 322 16.34 -2.75 25.91
C GLY A 322 15.33 -1.59 25.88
N ILE A 323 15.49 -0.62 24.98
CA ILE A 323 14.55 0.48 24.78
C ILE A 323 13.51 0.03 23.75
N VAL A 324 12.23 0.05 24.15
CA VAL A 324 11.11 -0.33 23.29
C VAL A 324 10.05 0.75 23.39
N VAL A 325 9.60 1.23 22.23
CA VAL A 325 8.56 2.27 22.13
C VAL A 325 7.47 1.81 21.16
N PRO A 326 6.22 2.25 21.35
CA PRO A 326 5.16 2.03 20.36
C PRO A 326 5.54 2.63 19.00
N GLY A 327 5.30 1.91 17.90
CA GLY A 327 5.69 2.38 16.57
C GLY A 327 5.03 3.71 16.16
N HIS A 328 3.84 4.03 16.70
CA HIS A 328 3.16 5.30 16.43
C HIS A 328 3.76 6.50 17.18
N SER A 329 4.56 6.28 18.24
CA SER A 329 5.17 7.39 19.00
C SER A 329 6.54 7.79 18.45
N LEU A 330 7.17 6.94 17.62
CA LEU A 330 8.52 7.20 17.07
C LEU A 330 8.61 8.51 16.28
N LEU A 331 7.57 8.87 15.53
CA LEU A 331 7.57 10.13 14.79
C LEU A 331 7.58 11.33 15.73
N SER A 332 6.83 11.26 16.83
CA SER A 332 6.81 12.33 17.82
C SER A 332 8.20 12.51 18.45
N GLU A 333 8.93 11.42 18.75
CA GLU A 333 10.32 11.48 19.22
C GLU A 333 11.26 12.14 18.19
N LEU A 334 11.07 11.84 16.89
CA LEU A 334 11.81 12.49 15.80
C LEU A 334 11.50 13.99 15.70
N ILE A 335 10.32 14.44 16.09
CA ILE A 335 9.86 15.82 15.93
C ILE A 335 10.07 16.67 17.20
N SER A 336 10.08 16.08 18.39
CA SER A 336 9.92 16.78 19.68
C SER A 336 11.04 17.72 20.10
N ASP A 337 12.27 17.62 19.57
CA ASP A 337 13.41 18.48 19.94
C ASP A 337 13.66 19.59 18.91
N ARG A 338 12.63 20.41 18.65
CA ARG A 338 12.67 21.50 17.65
C ARG A 338 13.31 22.80 18.11
N ASP A 339 13.60 22.94 19.40
CA ASP A 339 14.12 24.19 19.98
C ASP A 339 15.64 24.20 20.10
#